data_AF-A0A2V6KRR3-F1
#
_entry.id   AF-A0A2V6KRR3-F1
#
_cell.length_a   1.000
_cell.length_b   1.000
_cell.length_c   1.000
_cell.angle_alpha   90.00
_cell.angle_beta   90.00
_cell.angle_gamma   90.00
#
_symmetry.space_group_name_H-M   'P 1'
#
loop_
_entity.id
_entity.type
_entity.pdbx_description
1 polymer ?
#
loop_
_entity_poly.entity_id
_entity_poly.type
_entity_poly.pdbx_seq_one_letter_code
_entity_poly.pdbx_strand_id
1 'polypeptide(L)'
;MSGFAQLFGLRTRLHLRKLGRTWKFGMTSRPEQRWLRNYAAQRYRGVGAIVDLGCFLGATTIALAEGLVLNRKAKRKQIHAYDLFTWNERYEAWARGKEVEGLFTIGGSFLPDFLRRTQRWRDYIVIHEEDLRHARWEHGPIEFLFIDAMKSPEVATAIASNFFPHLVPGKSYVAHQDFPHCFAPWIHFLTFRLRDYFSFVADLHQSSLFRLEREIEPQALVGDLSPAAVSSAEIEAAFDYSISLVGDDKKANVIAAKAVAYAARGEFPRAHEMLTQSRYGPASRADEFNKVKAMIERKLATQEPMTSDARAPAN
;
A
#
# COMPACT_ATOMS: atom_id res chain seq x y z
N MET A 1 -16.29 34.44 -20.52
CA MET A 1 -15.62 33.16 -20.25
C MET A 1 -15.72 32.67 -18.79
N SER A 2 -16.04 33.53 -17.80
CA SER A 2 -16.16 33.16 -16.37
C SER A 2 -17.34 32.20 -16.05
N GLY A 3 -18.53 32.42 -16.61
CA GLY A 3 -19.73 31.63 -16.29
C GLY A 3 -19.67 30.15 -16.73
N PHE A 4 -19.02 29.84 -17.85
CA PHE A 4 -18.87 28.46 -18.34
C PHE A 4 -17.92 27.62 -17.46
N ALA A 5 -16.84 28.24 -16.96
CA ALA A 5 -15.90 27.58 -16.05
C ALA A 5 -16.53 27.29 -14.69
N GLN A 6 -17.32 28.23 -14.15
CA GLN A 6 -18.09 28.02 -12.92
C GLN A 6 -19.16 26.93 -13.07
N LEU A 7 -19.91 26.93 -14.18
CA LEU A 7 -20.95 25.92 -14.43
C LEU A 7 -20.36 24.51 -14.61
N PHE A 8 -19.23 24.39 -15.31
CA PHE A 8 -18.51 23.13 -15.44
C PHE A 8 -17.97 22.65 -14.08
N GLY A 9 -17.35 23.53 -13.30
CA GLY A 9 -16.89 23.23 -11.95
C GLY A 9 -18.02 22.74 -11.03
N LEU A 10 -19.21 23.33 -11.14
CA LEU A 10 -20.40 22.92 -10.39
C LEU A 10 -20.87 21.52 -10.81
N ARG A 11 -20.95 21.24 -12.12
CA ARG A 11 -21.32 19.91 -12.66
C ARG A 11 -20.35 18.82 -12.20
N THR A 12 -19.03 19.06 -12.29
CA THR A 12 -18.01 18.11 -11.84
C THR A 12 -18.13 17.84 -10.35
N ARG A 13 -18.34 18.86 -9.51
CA ARG A 13 -18.54 18.69 -8.06
C ARG A 13 -19.80 17.87 -7.74
N LEU A 14 -20.91 18.12 -8.43
CA LEU A 14 -22.14 17.34 -8.27
C LEU A 14 -21.95 15.88 -8.67
N HIS A 15 -21.26 15.62 -9.78
CA HIS A 15 -20.98 14.26 -10.24
C HIS A 15 -20.05 13.52 -9.28
N LEU A 16 -18.99 14.16 -8.79
CA LEU A 16 -18.09 13.60 -7.78
C LEU A 16 -18.81 13.33 -6.46
N ARG A 17 -19.76 14.19 -6.05
CA ARG A 17 -20.59 13.94 -4.86
C ARG A 17 -21.46 12.69 -5.04
N LYS A 18 -22.03 12.46 -6.23
CA LYS A 18 -22.77 11.23 -6.54
C LYS A 18 -21.85 10.00 -6.51
N LEU A 19 -20.71 10.07 -7.21
CA LEU A 19 -19.72 8.98 -7.24
C LEU A 19 -19.14 8.67 -5.86
N GLY A 20 -18.94 9.68 -5.00
CA GLY A 20 -18.46 9.51 -3.63
C GLY A 20 -19.40 8.76 -2.70
N ARG A 21 -20.65 8.49 -3.13
CA ARG A 21 -21.62 7.59 -2.46
C ARG A 21 -21.54 6.15 -2.98
N THR A 22 -20.88 5.93 -4.11
CA THR A 22 -20.65 4.60 -4.67
C THR A 22 -19.38 3.98 -4.07
N TRP A 23 -19.33 2.66 -4.09
CA TRP A 23 -18.16 1.87 -3.72
C TRP A 23 -17.96 0.82 -4.79
N LYS A 24 -16.70 0.64 -5.21
CA LYS A 24 -16.30 -0.43 -6.12
C LYS A 24 -15.79 -1.60 -5.30
N PHE A 25 -16.26 -2.79 -5.65
CA PHE A 25 -15.87 -4.01 -4.97
C PHE A 25 -14.36 -4.25 -5.08
N GLY A 26 -13.72 -4.53 -3.95
CA GLY A 26 -12.28 -4.75 -3.83
C GLY A 26 -11.78 -4.46 -2.41
N MET A 27 -10.47 -4.53 -2.19
CA MET A 27 -9.85 -4.34 -0.88
C MET A 27 -9.56 -2.88 -0.54
N THR A 28 -10.43 -1.95 -0.95
CA THR A 28 -10.26 -0.51 -0.69
C THR A 28 -11.46 0.09 0.02
N SER A 29 -11.20 1.13 0.82
CA SER A 29 -12.22 1.86 1.54
C SER A 29 -12.97 2.87 0.67
N ARG A 30 -14.20 3.24 1.08
CA ARG A 30 -14.96 4.33 0.45
C ARG A 30 -14.20 5.68 0.47
N PRO A 31 -13.57 6.10 1.59
CA PRO A 31 -12.75 7.31 1.61
C PRO A 31 -11.58 7.27 0.62
N GLU A 32 -10.88 6.14 0.49
CA GLU A 32 -9.77 6.01 -0.47
C GLU A 32 -10.26 6.16 -1.91
N GLN A 33 -11.27 5.41 -2.33
CA GLN A 33 -11.79 5.53 -3.69
C GLN A 33 -12.34 6.93 -3.98
N ARG A 34 -12.92 7.61 -2.97
CA ARG A 34 -13.35 9.01 -3.11
C ARG A 34 -12.16 9.94 -3.32
N TRP A 35 -11.07 9.74 -2.58
CA TRP A 35 -9.86 10.53 -2.74
C TRP A 35 -9.27 10.33 -4.15
N LEU A 36 -9.14 9.09 -4.62
CA LEU A 36 -8.62 8.75 -5.95
C LEU A 36 -9.43 9.42 -7.07
N ARG A 37 -10.77 9.34 -6.99
CA ARG A 37 -11.67 10.04 -7.94
C ARG A 37 -11.42 11.54 -7.94
N ASN A 38 -11.33 12.16 -6.76
CA ASN A 38 -11.13 13.60 -6.64
C ASN A 38 -9.75 14.03 -7.14
N TYR A 39 -8.71 13.24 -6.85
CA TYR A 39 -7.37 13.47 -7.40
C TYR A 39 -7.39 13.42 -8.92
N ALA A 40 -7.87 12.33 -9.51
CA ALA A 40 -7.90 12.16 -10.96
C ALA A 40 -8.79 13.19 -11.66
N ALA A 41 -9.90 13.62 -11.05
CA ALA A 41 -10.80 14.61 -11.64
C ALA A 41 -10.29 16.06 -11.55
N GLN A 42 -9.61 16.42 -10.46
CA GLN A 42 -9.36 17.84 -10.12
C GLN A 42 -7.88 18.21 -9.99
N ARG A 43 -7.02 17.25 -9.63
CA ARG A 43 -5.60 17.52 -9.34
C ARG A 43 -4.68 17.03 -10.45
N TYR A 44 -5.02 15.90 -11.06
CA TYR A 44 -4.27 15.33 -12.18
C TYR A 44 -4.16 16.34 -13.33
N ARG A 45 -2.94 16.53 -13.82
CA ARG A 45 -2.55 17.58 -14.77
C ARG A 45 -2.25 17.04 -16.15
N GLY A 46 -2.07 15.73 -16.31
CA GLY A 46 -1.74 15.12 -17.60
C GLY A 46 -0.27 15.27 -17.97
N VAL A 47 0.62 15.46 -16.99
CA VAL A 47 2.08 15.60 -17.22
C VAL A 47 2.83 14.27 -17.15
N GLY A 48 2.18 13.21 -16.69
CA GLY A 48 2.72 11.85 -16.63
C GLY A 48 1.61 10.82 -16.45
N ALA A 49 1.93 9.54 -16.52
CA ALA A 49 0.98 8.45 -16.33
C ALA A 49 0.46 8.38 -14.89
N ILE A 50 -0.68 7.70 -14.73
CA ILE A 50 -1.12 7.14 -13.46
C ILE A 50 -0.71 5.66 -13.47
N VAL A 51 -0.01 5.20 -12.45
CA VAL A 51 0.44 3.81 -12.31
C VAL A 51 -0.18 3.21 -11.07
N ASP A 52 -0.84 2.06 -11.22
CA ASP A 52 -1.59 1.34 -10.19
C ASP A 52 -0.97 -0.06 -10.02
N LEU A 53 -0.11 -0.22 -9.01
CA LEU A 53 0.66 -1.44 -8.77
C LEU A 53 -0.09 -2.34 -7.78
N GLY A 54 -0.59 -3.49 -8.23
CA GLY A 54 -1.45 -4.38 -7.44
C GLY A 54 -2.92 -4.00 -7.58
N CYS A 55 -3.41 -3.90 -8.82
CA CYS A 55 -4.75 -3.39 -9.09
C CYS A 55 -5.89 -4.36 -8.74
N PHE A 56 -5.59 -5.65 -8.53
CA PHE A 56 -6.53 -6.70 -8.14
C PHE A 56 -7.81 -6.71 -9.02
N LEU A 57 -9.01 -6.67 -8.44
CA LEU A 57 -10.29 -6.61 -9.18
C LEU A 57 -10.63 -5.20 -9.72
N GLY A 58 -9.69 -4.25 -9.63
CA GLY A 58 -9.74 -2.95 -10.29
C GLY A 58 -10.44 -1.84 -9.50
N ALA A 59 -10.65 -1.98 -8.19
CA ALA A 59 -11.34 -0.96 -7.40
C ALA A 59 -10.62 0.41 -7.43
N THR A 60 -9.30 0.41 -7.32
CA THR A 60 -8.42 1.59 -7.43
C THR A 60 -8.42 2.13 -8.85
N THR A 61 -8.16 1.27 -9.83
CA THR A 61 -8.16 1.57 -11.27
C THR A 61 -9.47 2.23 -11.71
N ILE A 62 -10.62 1.68 -11.32
CA ILE A 62 -11.94 2.21 -11.64
C ILE A 62 -12.15 3.58 -10.98
N ALA A 63 -11.75 3.75 -9.73
CA ALA A 63 -11.90 5.03 -9.05
C ALA A 63 -11.07 6.14 -9.73
N LEU A 64 -9.85 5.82 -10.15
CA LEU A 64 -8.99 6.72 -10.92
C LEU A 64 -9.62 7.05 -12.29
N ALA A 65 -10.10 6.03 -13.02
CA ALA A 65 -10.72 6.20 -14.32
C ALA A 65 -12.03 7.01 -14.26
N GLU A 66 -12.86 6.79 -13.24
CA GLU A 66 -14.07 7.59 -12.98
C GLU A 66 -13.74 9.06 -12.76
N GLY A 67 -12.60 9.37 -12.12
CA GLY A 67 -12.11 10.73 -11.99
C GLY A 67 -11.59 11.30 -13.32
N LEU A 68 -10.79 10.54 -14.06
CA LEU A 68 -10.22 10.98 -15.34
C LEU A 68 -11.29 11.32 -16.39
N VAL A 69 -12.41 10.59 -16.43
CA VAL A 69 -13.55 10.90 -17.32
C VAL A 69 -14.08 12.33 -17.09
N LEU A 70 -13.92 12.88 -15.89
CA LEU A 70 -14.35 14.25 -15.54
C LEU A 70 -13.23 15.29 -15.74
N ASN A 71 -12.01 14.86 -16.06
CA ASN A 71 -10.85 15.72 -16.19
C ASN A 71 -10.59 16.08 -17.66
N ARG A 72 -10.67 17.37 -17.98
CA ARG A 72 -10.45 17.89 -19.35
C ARG A 72 -9.02 17.69 -19.87
N LYS A 73 -8.06 17.42 -18.99
CA LYS A 73 -6.66 17.17 -19.34
C LYS A 73 -6.37 15.68 -19.54
N ALA A 74 -7.31 14.80 -19.18
CA ALA A 74 -7.15 13.37 -19.38
C ALA A 74 -7.12 13.04 -20.87
N LYS A 75 -6.20 12.15 -21.23
CA LYS A 75 -6.05 11.51 -22.52
C LYS A 75 -6.39 10.02 -22.36
N ARG A 76 -6.45 9.31 -23.48
CA ARG A 76 -6.60 7.84 -23.50
C ARG A 76 -5.32 7.18 -22.98
N LYS A 77 -5.45 5.92 -22.53
CA LYS A 77 -4.33 5.06 -22.09
C LYS A 77 -3.40 5.74 -21.07
N GLN A 78 -3.98 6.22 -19.98
CA GLN A 78 -3.28 7.03 -19.00
C GLN A 78 -3.12 6.35 -17.64
N ILE A 79 -3.87 5.27 -17.40
CA ILE A 79 -3.73 4.43 -16.21
C ILE A 79 -3.04 3.15 -16.62
N HIS A 80 -1.89 2.85 -16.03
CA HIS A 80 -1.17 1.60 -16.20
C HIS A 80 -1.43 0.73 -14.98
N ALA A 81 -2.23 -0.31 -15.15
CA ALA A 81 -2.67 -1.21 -14.09
C ALA A 81 -1.82 -2.49 -14.13
N TYR A 82 -1.03 -2.72 -13.08
CA TYR A 82 -0.17 -3.88 -12.93
C TYR A 82 -0.77 -4.87 -11.93
N ASP A 83 -0.74 -6.14 -12.26
CA ASP A 83 -1.00 -7.26 -11.35
C ASP A 83 -0.45 -8.56 -11.95
N LEU A 84 -0.29 -9.60 -11.13
CA LEU A 84 -0.06 -10.96 -11.65
C LEU A 84 -1.36 -11.61 -12.13
N PHE A 85 -2.52 -11.02 -11.81
CA PHE A 85 -3.86 -11.53 -12.10
C PHE A 85 -4.08 -13.00 -11.68
N THR A 86 -3.30 -13.48 -10.71
CA THR A 86 -3.30 -14.88 -10.26
C THR A 86 -3.94 -14.98 -8.89
N TRP A 87 -4.96 -15.81 -8.78
CA TRP A 87 -5.69 -16.02 -7.54
C TRP A 87 -4.87 -16.88 -6.57
N ASN A 88 -4.79 -16.50 -5.29
CA ASN A 88 -4.00 -17.21 -4.28
C ASN A 88 -4.81 -17.47 -3.00
N GLU A 89 -4.27 -18.31 -2.12
CA GLU A 89 -4.90 -18.73 -0.87
C GLU A 89 -5.32 -17.57 0.05
N ARG A 90 -4.58 -16.45 0.04
CA ARG A 90 -4.93 -15.28 0.86
C ARG A 90 -6.25 -14.65 0.41
N TYR A 91 -6.57 -14.77 -0.88
CA TYR A 91 -7.83 -14.27 -1.42
C TYR A 91 -9.02 -15.15 -1.06
N GLU A 92 -8.85 -16.44 -0.78
CA GLU A 92 -9.95 -17.32 -0.33
C GLU A 92 -10.58 -16.85 0.98
N ALA A 93 -9.73 -16.55 1.97
CA ALA A 93 -10.19 -16.03 3.26
C ALA A 93 -10.92 -14.68 3.10
N TRP A 94 -10.42 -13.83 2.21
CA TRP A 94 -11.10 -12.57 1.89
C TRP A 94 -12.38 -12.78 1.07
N ALA A 95 -12.44 -13.74 0.16
CA ALA A 95 -13.58 -13.92 -0.74
C ALA A 95 -14.81 -14.51 -0.05
N ARG A 96 -14.63 -15.24 1.06
CA ARG A 96 -15.72 -15.86 1.82
C ARG A 96 -16.87 -14.88 2.10
N GLY A 97 -18.09 -15.30 1.75
CA GLY A 97 -19.32 -14.53 1.88
C GLY A 97 -19.45 -13.33 0.93
N LYS A 98 -18.63 -13.24 -0.13
CA LYS A 98 -18.65 -12.13 -1.10
C LYS A 98 -18.99 -12.64 -2.50
N GLU A 99 -19.29 -11.70 -3.40
CA GLU A 99 -19.70 -11.99 -4.78
C GLU A 99 -18.66 -12.77 -5.63
N VAL A 100 -17.43 -12.93 -5.13
CA VAL A 100 -16.35 -13.66 -5.80
C VAL A 100 -16.00 -14.99 -5.13
N GLU A 101 -16.72 -15.39 -4.09
CA GLU A 101 -16.53 -16.69 -3.45
C GLU A 101 -16.74 -17.82 -4.46
N GLY A 102 -15.75 -18.73 -4.56
CA GLY A 102 -15.79 -19.87 -5.48
C GLY A 102 -15.74 -19.52 -6.98
N LEU A 103 -15.54 -18.25 -7.35
CA LEU A 103 -15.43 -17.86 -8.77
C LEU A 103 -14.08 -18.19 -9.39
N PHE A 104 -13.03 -18.30 -8.57
CA PHE A 104 -11.67 -18.55 -9.01
C PHE A 104 -11.11 -19.78 -8.31
N THR A 105 -10.16 -20.43 -8.98
CA THR A 105 -9.35 -21.50 -8.39
C THR A 105 -8.00 -20.92 -7.98
N ILE A 106 -7.39 -21.45 -6.92
CA ILE A 106 -5.99 -21.12 -6.57
C ILE A 106 -5.08 -21.40 -7.78
N GLY A 107 -4.23 -20.43 -8.13
CA GLY A 107 -3.39 -20.44 -9.33
C GLY A 107 -4.13 -20.06 -10.62
N GLY A 108 -5.45 -19.92 -10.59
CA GLY A 108 -6.27 -19.49 -11.72
C GLY A 108 -6.21 -17.98 -11.95
N SER A 109 -6.50 -17.55 -13.17
CA SER A 109 -6.49 -16.13 -13.52
C SER A 109 -7.81 -15.44 -13.17
N PHE A 110 -7.73 -14.25 -12.55
CA PHE A 110 -8.86 -13.34 -12.38
C PHE A 110 -8.85 -12.17 -13.38
N LEU A 111 -7.93 -12.16 -14.36
CA LEU A 111 -7.88 -11.13 -15.42
C LEU A 111 -9.22 -10.96 -16.16
N PRO A 112 -9.97 -12.02 -16.53
CA PRO A 112 -11.27 -11.86 -17.17
C PRO A 112 -12.28 -11.06 -16.31
N ASP A 113 -12.21 -11.21 -14.99
CA ASP A 113 -13.07 -10.51 -14.04
C ASP A 113 -12.69 -9.03 -13.95
N PHE A 114 -11.39 -8.74 -13.86
CA PHE A 114 -10.86 -7.37 -13.94
C PHE A 114 -11.29 -6.68 -15.24
N LEU A 115 -11.14 -7.34 -16.38
CA LEU A 115 -11.56 -6.82 -17.70
C LEU A 115 -13.05 -6.52 -17.72
N ARG A 116 -13.88 -7.44 -17.23
CA ARG A 116 -15.34 -7.24 -17.15
C ARG A 116 -15.70 -6.01 -16.31
N ARG A 117 -15.05 -5.84 -15.14
CA ARG A 117 -15.30 -4.71 -14.22
C ARG A 117 -14.81 -3.38 -14.77
N THR A 118 -13.72 -3.39 -15.53
CA THR A 118 -13.08 -2.19 -16.08
C THR A 118 -13.52 -1.84 -17.50
N GLN A 119 -14.31 -2.69 -18.17
CA GLN A 119 -14.75 -2.59 -19.56
C GLN A 119 -15.20 -1.16 -19.96
N ARG A 120 -15.95 -0.48 -19.10
CA ARG A 120 -16.47 0.88 -19.34
C ARG A 120 -15.36 1.93 -19.51
N TRP A 121 -14.18 1.69 -18.96
CA TRP A 121 -13.04 2.60 -18.96
C TRP A 121 -11.81 2.04 -19.68
N ARG A 122 -11.97 0.97 -20.46
CA ARG A 122 -10.88 0.31 -21.21
C ARG A 122 -10.00 1.28 -22.01
N ASP A 123 -10.59 2.37 -22.51
CA ASP A 123 -9.88 3.38 -23.30
C ASP A 123 -8.88 4.21 -22.49
N TYR A 124 -8.98 4.20 -21.17
CA TYR A 124 -8.05 4.88 -20.25
C TYR A 124 -7.00 3.94 -19.67
N ILE A 125 -7.17 2.63 -19.79
CA ILE A 125 -6.41 1.63 -19.03
C ILE A 125 -5.47 0.87 -19.98
N VAL A 126 -4.22 0.75 -19.57
CA VAL A 126 -3.21 -0.16 -20.11
C VAL A 126 -2.96 -1.21 -19.04
N ILE A 127 -3.07 -2.48 -19.41
CA ILE A 127 -2.97 -3.60 -18.48
C ILE A 127 -1.59 -4.23 -18.63
N HIS A 128 -0.97 -4.53 -17.50
CA HIS A 128 0.33 -5.20 -17.41
C HIS A 128 0.18 -6.42 -16.51
N GLU A 129 0.21 -7.61 -17.10
CA GLU A 129 0.24 -8.88 -16.38
C GLU A 129 1.69 -9.27 -16.15
N GLU A 130 2.31 -8.68 -15.11
CA GLU A 130 3.74 -8.74 -14.90
C GLU A 130 4.12 -8.86 -13.43
N ASP A 131 5.23 -9.56 -13.19
CA ASP A 131 5.88 -9.59 -11.89
C ASP A 131 6.69 -8.30 -11.68
N LEU A 132 6.33 -7.54 -10.63
CA LEU A 132 6.97 -6.26 -10.32
C LEU A 132 8.42 -6.38 -9.88
N ARG A 133 8.92 -7.59 -9.58
CA ARG A 133 10.36 -7.86 -9.40
C ARG A 133 11.15 -7.65 -10.69
N HIS A 134 10.48 -7.77 -11.84
CA HIS A 134 11.09 -7.74 -13.16
C HIS A 134 10.54 -6.62 -14.06
N ALA A 135 9.34 -6.10 -13.75
CA ALA A 135 8.72 -5.00 -14.48
C ALA A 135 9.60 -3.74 -14.47
N ARG A 136 9.76 -3.12 -15.64
CA ARG A 136 10.49 -1.86 -15.82
C ARG A 136 9.56 -0.83 -16.41
N TRP A 137 9.61 0.39 -15.87
CA TRP A 137 8.80 1.46 -16.40
C TRP A 137 9.48 2.15 -17.59
N GLU A 138 8.83 2.14 -18.74
CA GLU A 138 9.39 2.70 -19.99
C GLU A 138 8.47 3.75 -20.63
N HIS A 139 7.36 4.11 -19.98
CA HIS A 139 6.31 4.95 -20.57
C HIS A 139 6.38 6.43 -20.15
N GLY A 140 7.59 6.94 -19.88
CA GLY A 140 7.83 8.36 -19.61
C GLY A 140 7.59 8.76 -18.15
N PRO A 141 7.13 9.99 -17.87
CA PRO A 141 6.94 10.45 -16.49
C PRO A 141 5.73 9.80 -15.79
N ILE A 142 5.80 9.60 -14.48
CA ILE A 142 4.70 9.13 -13.63
C ILE A 142 4.19 10.29 -12.76
N GLU A 143 2.94 10.70 -12.90
CA GLU A 143 2.31 11.77 -12.09
C GLU A 143 1.60 11.23 -10.84
N PHE A 144 1.13 10.00 -10.88
CA PHE A 144 0.55 9.32 -9.72
C PHE A 144 1.02 7.88 -9.67
N LEU A 145 1.60 7.46 -8.55
CA LEU A 145 2.01 6.10 -8.29
C LEU A 145 1.24 5.55 -7.09
N PHE A 146 0.29 4.66 -7.33
CA PHE A 146 -0.44 3.93 -6.29
C PHE A 146 0.20 2.56 -6.09
N ILE A 147 0.58 2.23 -4.86
CA ILE A 147 1.37 1.04 -4.54
C ILE A 147 0.61 0.16 -3.56
N ASP A 148 0.10 -0.97 -4.02
CA ASP A 148 -0.55 -2.05 -3.25
C ASP A 148 0.09 -3.42 -3.55
N ALA A 149 1.38 -3.42 -3.86
CA ALA A 149 2.09 -4.65 -4.24
C ALA A 149 3.33 -4.94 -3.41
N MET A 150 3.70 -4.07 -2.47
CA MET A 150 4.87 -4.25 -1.60
C MET A 150 4.61 -5.34 -0.55
N LYS A 151 4.52 -6.60 -0.98
CA LYS A 151 4.23 -7.75 -0.11
C LYS A 151 5.50 -8.49 0.35
N SER A 152 6.68 -8.04 -0.10
CA SER A 152 8.00 -8.47 0.39
C SER A 152 9.05 -7.35 0.23
N PRO A 153 10.21 -7.44 0.93
CA PRO A 153 11.31 -6.49 0.74
C PRO A 153 11.81 -6.41 -0.70
N GLU A 154 11.91 -7.55 -1.38
CA GLU A 154 12.44 -7.63 -2.75
C GLU A 154 11.51 -6.92 -3.73
N VAL A 155 10.19 -7.10 -3.59
CA VAL A 155 9.20 -6.37 -4.39
C VAL A 155 9.25 -4.88 -4.07
N ALA A 156 9.43 -4.49 -2.80
CA ALA A 156 9.56 -3.08 -2.43
C ALA A 156 10.80 -2.43 -3.03
N THR A 157 11.96 -3.08 -2.97
CA THR A 157 13.21 -2.61 -3.58
C THR A 157 13.08 -2.52 -5.10
N ALA A 158 12.46 -3.51 -5.76
CA ALA A 158 12.23 -3.49 -7.20
C ALA A 158 11.29 -2.34 -7.61
N ILE A 159 10.18 -2.13 -6.90
CA ILE A 159 9.27 -1.01 -7.17
C ILE A 159 9.99 0.34 -7.00
N ALA A 160 10.76 0.51 -5.92
CA ALA A 160 11.53 1.72 -5.70
C ALA A 160 12.51 1.97 -6.86
N SER A 161 13.28 0.96 -7.25
CA SER A 161 14.29 1.08 -8.31
C SER A 161 13.69 1.30 -9.71
N ASN A 162 12.55 0.67 -10.00
CA ASN A 162 12.01 0.63 -11.36
C ASN A 162 10.96 1.71 -11.66
N PHE A 163 10.32 2.30 -10.63
CA PHE A 163 9.23 3.28 -10.83
C PHE A 163 9.55 4.66 -10.25
N PHE A 164 10.26 4.76 -9.12
CA PHE A 164 10.52 6.06 -8.49
C PHE A 164 11.40 7.00 -9.33
N PRO A 165 12.38 6.53 -10.15
CA PRO A 165 13.15 7.42 -11.02
C PRO A 165 12.32 8.20 -12.04
N HIS A 166 11.09 7.74 -12.31
CA HIS A 166 10.19 8.33 -13.30
C HIS A 166 9.20 9.32 -12.67
N LEU A 167 9.25 9.54 -11.37
CA LEU A 167 8.46 10.56 -10.69
C LEU A 167 8.96 11.96 -11.04
N VAL A 168 8.04 12.91 -11.08
CA VAL A 168 8.29 14.30 -11.47
C VAL A 168 8.26 15.21 -10.24
N PRO A 169 9.38 15.84 -9.86
CA PRO A 169 9.45 16.76 -8.73
C PRO A 169 8.39 17.86 -8.78
N GLY A 170 7.76 18.10 -7.63
CA GLY A 170 6.69 19.07 -7.47
C GLY A 170 5.37 18.72 -8.18
N LYS A 171 5.28 17.59 -8.89
CA LYS A 171 4.06 17.17 -9.61
C LYS A 171 3.55 15.82 -9.15
N SER A 172 4.45 14.88 -8.87
CA SER A 172 4.08 13.50 -8.61
C SER A 172 3.64 13.25 -7.19
N TYR A 173 2.68 12.33 -7.06
CA TYR A 173 2.22 11.82 -5.78
C TYR A 173 2.43 10.31 -5.73
N VAL A 174 2.78 9.82 -4.54
CA VAL A 174 2.90 8.40 -4.23
C VAL A 174 1.89 8.07 -3.13
N ALA A 175 1.15 6.99 -3.32
CA ALA A 175 0.28 6.41 -2.30
C ALA A 175 0.82 5.03 -1.93
N HIS A 176 1.27 4.88 -0.68
CA HIS A 176 1.59 3.57 -0.13
C HIS A 176 0.32 3.00 0.49
N GLN A 177 -0.33 2.05 -0.18
CA GLN A 177 -1.35 1.23 0.45
C GLN A 177 -0.67 0.26 1.44
N ASP A 178 -1.44 -0.26 2.40
CA ASP A 178 -0.94 -1.06 3.50
C ASP A 178 0.13 -0.34 4.35
N PHE A 179 0.17 1.00 4.31
CA PHE A 179 1.13 1.75 5.13
C PHE A 179 1.09 1.41 6.62
N PRO A 180 -0.08 1.17 7.26
CA PRO A 180 -0.11 0.72 8.64
C PRO A 180 0.01 -0.81 8.80
N HIS A 181 -0.04 -1.60 7.73
CA HIS A 181 -0.18 -3.05 7.82
C HIS A 181 1.03 -3.71 8.50
N CYS A 182 0.76 -4.52 9.53
CA CYS A 182 1.81 -5.03 10.41
C CYS A 182 2.86 -5.94 9.73
N PHE A 183 2.55 -6.56 8.59
CA PHE A 183 3.48 -7.45 7.89
C PHE A 183 4.25 -6.79 6.75
N ALA A 184 4.25 -5.45 6.64
CA ALA A 184 4.96 -4.73 5.59
C ALA A 184 5.96 -3.68 6.12
N PRO A 185 6.90 -4.05 7.03
CA PRO A 185 7.81 -3.09 7.66
C PRO A 185 8.70 -2.32 6.67
N TRP A 186 9.01 -2.91 5.53
CA TRP A 186 9.81 -2.29 4.46
C TRP A 186 9.19 -1.00 3.88
N ILE A 187 7.87 -0.83 3.96
CA ILE A 187 7.20 0.41 3.54
C ILE A 187 7.66 1.58 4.41
N HIS A 188 7.82 1.35 5.72
CA HIS A 188 8.30 2.35 6.67
C HIS A 188 9.77 2.69 6.43
N PHE A 189 10.61 1.70 6.16
CA PHE A 189 12.03 1.91 5.86
C PHE A 189 12.22 2.75 4.59
N LEU A 190 11.53 2.38 3.51
CA LEU A 190 11.57 3.13 2.25
C LEU A 190 11.08 4.57 2.45
N THR A 191 9.93 4.73 3.11
CA THR A 191 9.35 6.04 3.38
C THR A 191 10.29 6.91 4.23
N PHE A 192 10.94 6.34 5.24
CA PHE A 192 11.89 7.05 6.07
C PHE A 192 13.15 7.45 5.29
N ARG A 193 13.74 6.55 4.50
CA ARG A 193 14.91 6.85 3.66
C ARG A 193 14.64 7.98 2.66
N LEU A 194 13.39 8.08 2.18
CA LEU A 194 12.98 9.09 1.22
C LEU A 194 12.33 10.33 1.85
N ARG A 195 12.27 10.44 3.19
CA ARG A 195 11.53 11.49 3.90
C ARG A 195 11.90 12.93 3.51
N ASP A 196 13.16 13.17 3.14
CA ASP A 196 13.62 14.52 2.78
C ASP A 196 13.28 14.90 1.33
N TYR A 197 12.78 13.94 0.52
CA TYR A 197 12.34 14.16 -0.85
C TYR A 197 10.83 14.38 -0.96
N PHE A 198 10.07 13.94 0.04
CA PHE A 198 8.61 13.91 0.01
C PHE A 198 8.00 14.77 1.11
N SER A 199 6.91 15.45 0.77
CA SER A 199 6.00 16.02 1.76
C SER A 199 4.82 15.08 2.02
N PHE A 200 4.42 14.94 3.28
CA PHE A 200 3.22 14.20 3.64
C PHE A 200 1.96 14.99 3.23
N VAL A 201 0.99 14.30 2.62
CA VAL A 201 -0.22 14.92 2.05
C VAL A 201 -1.47 14.55 2.84
N ALA A 202 -1.66 13.27 3.13
CA ALA A 202 -2.83 12.79 3.84
C ALA A 202 -2.66 11.37 4.37
N ASP A 203 -3.27 11.13 5.53
CA ASP A 203 -3.54 9.80 6.06
C ASP A 203 -4.94 9.37 5.60
N LEU A 204 -5.05 8.29 4.83
CA LEU A 204 -6.35 7.73 4.42
C LEU A 204 -6.70 6.51 5.27
N HIS A 205 -7.66 5.68 4.85
CA HIS A 205 -7.91 4.44 5.57
C HIS A 205 -6.70 3.51 5.45
N GLN A 206 -6.44 2.80 4.35
CA GLN A 206 -5.26 1.91 4.30
C GLN A 206 -4.00 2.55 3.71
N SER A 207 -4.14 3.74 3.10
CA SER A 207 -3.04 4.40 2.40
C SER A 207 -2.49 5.62 3.12
N SER A 208 -1.19 5.89 2.95
CA SER A 208 -0.55 7.17 3.24
C SER A 208 -0.07 7.82 1.95
N LEU A 209 -0.31 9.12 1.81
CA LEU A 209 -0.03 9.89 0.60
C LEU A 209 1.12 10.85 0.78
N PHE A 210 1.97 10.90 -0.23
CA PHE A 210 3.16 11.72 -0.27
C PHE A 210 3.23 12.46 -1.61
N ARG A 211 3.82 13.65 -1.62
CA ARG A 211 4.13 14.39 -2.83
C ARG A 211 5.62 14.53 -2.96
N LEU A 212 6.16 14.20 -4.13
CA LEU A 212 7.57 14.40 -4.41
C LEU A 212 7.84 15.90 -4.56
N GLU A 213 8.74 16.44 -3.76
CA GLU A 213 9.08 17.87 -3.79
C GLU A 213 10.35 18.15 -4.60
N ARG A 214 11.34 17.25 -4.54
CA ARG A 214 12.61 17.36 -5.27
C ARG A 214 13.03 16.04 -5.89
N GLU A 215 13.95 16.07 -6.84
CA GLU A 215 14.46 14.87 -7.51
C GLU A 215 15.11 13.91 -6.51
N ILE A 216 14.86 12.60 -6.69
CA ILE A 216 15.40 11.56 -5.81
C ILE A 216 16.79 11.19 -6.31
N GLU A 217 17.77 11.27 -5.43
CA GLU A 217 19.12 10.81 -5.76
C GLU A 217 19.14 9.29 -5.97
N PRO A 218 19.80 8.77 -7.03
CA PRO A 218 19.80 7.33 -7.31
C PRO A 218 20.23 6.46 -6.11
N GLN A 219 21.22 6.90 -5.34
CA GLN A 219 21.66 6.21 -4.13
C GLN A 219 20.59 6.07 -3.05
N ALA A 220 19.59 6.97 -3.00
CA ALA A 220 18.50 6.90 -2.02
C ALA A 220 17.46 5.82 -2.37
N LEU A 221 17.43 5.36 -3.63
CA LEU A 221 16.57 4.28 -4.12
C LEU A 221 17.23 2.90 -4.03
N VAL A 222 18.54 2.86 -3.79
CA VAL A 222 19.32 1.63 -3.65
C VAL A 222 19.37 1.23 -2.18
N GLY A 223 19.15 -0.05 -1.92
CA GLY A 223 19.33 -0.62 -0.59
C GLY A 223 18.39 -1.78 -0.33
N ASP A 224 18.87 -2.74 0.46
CA ASP A 224 18.03 -3.80 0.97
C ASP A 224 17.06 -3.22 2.02
N LEU A 225 15.78 -3.55 1.86
CA LEU A 225 14.69 -3.16 2.75
C LEU A 225 14.29 -4.32 3.68
N SER A 226 15.04 -5.42 3.68
CA SER A 226 14.84 -6.53 4.61
C SER A 226 15.14 -6.08 6.04
N PRO A 227 14.35 -6.49 7.05
CA PRO A 227 14.62 -6.12 8.44
C PRO A 227 16.03 -6.50 8.94
N ALA A 228 16.64 -7.54 8.36
CA ALA A 228 18.00 -7.97 8.69
C ALA A 228 19.08 -6.97 8.22
N ALA A 229 18.86 -6.28 7.10
CA ALA A 229 19.81 -5.32 6.54
C ALA A 229 19.69 -3.91 7.13
N VAL A 230 18.60 -3.60 7.83
CA VAL A 230 18.33 -2.28 8.41
C VAL A 230 18.87 -2.23 9.85
N SER A 231 19.61 -1.17 10.19
CA SER A 231 20.14 -1.02 11.56
C SER A 231 19.03 -0.79 12.58
N SER A 232 19.24 -1.20 13.84
CA SER A 232 18.23 -0.96 14.89
C SER A 232 17.92 0.53 15.05
N ALA A 233 18.90 1.42 14.95
CA ALA A 233 18.69 2.87 15.02
C ALA A 233 17.81 3.39 13.88
N GLU A 234 17.99 2.85 12.67
CA GLU A 234 17.15 3.21 11.52
C GLU A 234 15.73 2.65 11.65
N ILE A 235 15.56 1.43 12.16
CA ILE A 235 14.22 0.88 12.48
C ILE A 235 13.50 1.81 13.46
N GLU A 236 14.14 2.19 14.57
CA GLU A 236 13.56 3.10 15.56
C GLU A 236 13.11 4.42 14.90
N ALA A 237 14.02 5.07 14.15
CA ALA A 237 13.74 6.35 13.50
C ALA A 237 12.65 6.26 12.41
N ALA A 238 12.62 5.17 11.62
CA ALA A 238 11.63 4.98 10.56
C ALA A 238 10.21 4.82 11.11
N PHE A 239 10.08 4.09 12.22
CA PHE A 239 8.80 3.89 12.85
C PHE A 239 8.35 5.12 13.66
N ASP A 240 9.26 5.84 14.31
CA ASP A 240 8.93 7.11 14.97
C ASP A 240 8.44 8.15 13.96
N TYR A 241 9.11 8.24 12.80
CA TYR A 241 8.64 9.05 11.69
C TYR A 241 7.24 8.63 11.24
N SER A 242 7.01 7.33 10.99
CA SER A 242 5.70 6.83 10.55
C SER A 242 4.58 7.11 11.58
N ILE A 243 4.86 6.97 12.88
CA ILE A 243 3.92 7.28 13.96
C ILE A 243 3.57 8.78 13.99
N SER A 244 4.49 9.66 13.63
CA SER A 244 4.24 11.10 13.55
C SER A 244 3.29 11.50 12.43
N LEU A 245 3.14 10.65 11.40
CA LEU A 245 2.32 10.93 10.22
C LEU A 245 0.88 10.43 10.36
N VAL A 246 0.68 9.29 11.00
CA VAL A 246 -0.59 8.58 10.99
C VAL A 246 -1.52 8.97 12.14
N GLY A 247 -2.83 8.81 11.91
CA GLY A 247 -3.86 8.95 12.94
C GLY A 247 -3.71 7.95 14.08
N ASP A 248 -4.26 8.29 15.25
CA ASP A 248 -4.18 7.46 16.46
C ASP A 248 -4.75 6.05 16.24
N ASP A 249 -5.74 5.90 15.36
CA ASP A 249 -6.38 4.62 15.01
C ASP A 249 -5.45 3.63 14.27
N LYS A 250 -4.26 4.08 13.85
CA LYS A 250 -3.26 3.26 13.16
C LYS A 250 -1.99 3.04 13.96
N LYS A 251 -1.76 3.80 15.03
CA LYS A 251 -0.47 3.76 15.75
C LYS A 251 -0.20 2.39 16.34
N ALA A 252 -1.22 1.67 16.82
CA ALA A 252 -1.09 0.28 17.25
C ALA A 252 -0.63 -0.63 16.08
N ASN A 253 -1.21 -0.52 14.89
CA ASN A 253 -0.76 -1.29 13.73
C ASN A 253 0.70 -0.99 13.36
N VAL A 254 1.11 0.28 13.37
CA VAL A 254 2.51 0.69 13.09
C VAL A 254 3.48 0.15 14.15
N ILE A 255 3.10 0.15 15.43
CA ILE A 255 3.90 -0.52 16.48
C ILE A 255 3.99 -2.03 16.25
N ALA A 256 2.90 -2.66 15.81
CA ALA A 256 2.92 -4.08 15.46
C ALA A 256 3.85 -4.36 14.27
N ALA A 257 3.88 -3.50 13.25
CA ALA A 257 4.86 -3.57 12.17
C ALA A 257 6.31 -3.46 12.67
N LYS A 258 6.57 -2.57 13.63
CA LYS A 258 7.89 -2.42 14.26
C LYS A 258 8.29 -3.71 15.00
N ALA A 259 7.36 -4.30 15.73
CA ALA A 259 7.59 -5.58 16.41
C ALA A 259 7.86 -6.72 15.40
N VAL A 260 7.14 -6.76 14.27
CA VAL A 260 7.41 -7.71 13.17
C VAL A 260 8.82 -7.53 12.60
N ALA A 261 9.30 -6.29 12.44
CA ALA A 261 10.67 -6.03 12.00
C ALA A 261 11.73 -6.63 12.94
N TYR A 262 11.57 -6.48 14.26
CA TYR A 262 12.47 -7.09 15.25
C TYR A 262 12.32 -8.61 15.33
N ALA A 263 11.09 -9.13 15.26
CA ALA A 263 10.85 -10.57 15.24
C ALA A 263 11.50 -11.24 14.02
N ALA A 264 11.50 -10.59 12.85
CA ALA A 264 12.17 -11.07 11.65
C ALA A 264 13.70 -11.15 11.79
N ARG A 265 14.28 -10.42 12.76
CA ARG A 265 15.71 -10.48 13.12
C ARG A 265 16.01 -11.50 14.23
N GLY A 266 14.99 -12.25 14.69
CA GLY A 266 15.10 -13.15 15.83
C GLY A 266 15.07 -12.44 17.19
N GLU A 267 14.86 -11.12 17.23
CA GLU A 267 14.82 -10.32 18.46
C GLU A 267 13.42 -10.40 19.13
N PHE A 268 12.92 -11.61 19.37
CA PHE A 268 11.57 -11.85 19.92
C PHE A 268 11.34 -11.21 21.30
N PRO A 269 12.27 -11.24 22.28
CA PRO A 269 12.07 -10.59 23.56
C PRO A 269 11.83 -9.08 23.44
N ARG A 270 12.63 -8.41 22.60
CA ARG A 270 12.47 -6.98 22.29
C ARG A 270 11.13 -6.70 21.61
N ALA A 271 10.78 -7.49 20.59
CA ALA A 271 9.51 -7.33 19.89
C ALA A 271 8.30 -7.49 20.85
N HIS A 272 8.37 -8.44 21.79
CA HIS A 272 7.35 -8.66 22.81
C HIS A 272 7.26 -7.52 23.83
N GLU A 273 8.40 -7.03 24.32
CA GLU A 273 8.48 -5.90 25.25
C GLU A 273 7.80 -4.67 24.66
N MET A 274 8.10 -4.34 23.40
CA MET A 274 7.53 -3.20 22.69
C MET A 274 6.01 -3.25 22.57
N LEU A 275 5.45 -4.44 22.32
CA LEU A 275 3.99 -4.62 22.29
C LEU A 275 3.40 -4.50 23.69
N THR A 276 4.05 -5.06 24.70
CA THR A 276 3.55 -5.04 26.08
C THR A 276 3.59 -3.64 26.70
N GLN A 277 4.58 -2.83 26.35
CA GLN A 277 4.78 -1.47 26.85
C GLN A 277 4.18 -0.38 25.95
N SER A 278 3.49 -0.76 24.87
CA SER A 278 2.92 0.20 23.92
C SER A 278 1.87 1.13 24.58
N ARG A 279 2.13 2.44 24.54
CA ARG A 279 1.18 3.46 25.02
C ARG A 279 -0.07 3.64 24.16
N TYR A 280 -0.10 3.06 22.96
CA TYR A 280 -1.22 3.22 22.02
C TYR A 280 -2.32 2.19 22.23
N GLY A 281 -2.16 1.29 23.20
CA GLY A 281 -3.09 0.19 23.46
C GLY A 281 -3.11 -0.85 22.32
N PRO A 282 -3.90 -1.92 22.51
CA PRO A 282 -3.96 -3.02 21.54
C PRO A 282 -4.99 -2.81 20.43
N ALA A 283 -5.88 -1.80 20.57
CA ALA A 283 -6.93 -1.53 19.61
C ALA A 283 -6.32 -1.16 18.25
N SER A 284 -6.51 -2.03 17.27
CA SER A 284 -5.87 -1.95 15.97
C SER A 284 -6.79 -2.45 14.87
N ARG A 285 -6.51 -2.02 13.65
CA ARG A 285 -7.26 -2.45 12.47
C ARG A 285 -7.03 -3.93 12.22
N ALA A 286 -8.11 -4.61 11.83
CA ALA A 286 -8.13 -6.06 11.62
C ALA A 286 -7.54 -6.87 12.80
N ASP A 287 -7.50 -6.30 14.00
CA ASP A 287 -6.90 -6.90 15.19
C ASP A 287 -5.42 -7.31 15.03
N GLU A 288 -4.70 -6.63 14.12
CA GLU A 288 -3.32 -6.97 13.76
C GLU A 288 -2.35 -6.94 14.94
N PHE A 289 -2.52 -5.99 15.86
CA PHE A 289 -1.66 -5.87 17.03
C PHE A 289 -1.71 -7.15 17.88
N ASN A 290 -2.92 -7.62 18.21
CA ASN A 290 -3.10 -8.82 19.02
C ASN A 290 -2.66 -10.07 18.28
N LYS A 291 -2.90 -10.15 16.96
CA LYS A 291 -2.40 -11.27 16.12
C LYS A 291 -0.88 -11.36 16.15
N VAL A 292 -0.18 -10.23 16.00
CA VAL A 292 1.28 -10.16 16.04
C VAL A 292 1.80 -10.49 17.44
N LYS A 293 1.16 -9.95 18.49
CA LYS A 293 1.52 -10.26 19.88
C LYS A 293 1.43 -11.77 20.15
N ALA A 294 0.29 -12.39 19.82
CA ALA A 294 0.09 -13.82 19.99
C ALA A 294 1.06 -14.66 19.14
N MET A 295 1.44 -14.19 17.95
CA MET A 295 2.46 -14.84 17.11
C MET A 295 3.83 -14.84 17.81
N ILE A 296 4.25 -13.71 18.39
CA ILE A 296 5.53 -13.56 19.09
C ILE A 296 5.52 -14.37 20.39
N GLU A 297 4.46 -14.31 21.19
CA GLU A 297 4.29 -15.09 22.43
C GLU A 297 4.42 -16.60 22.15
N ARG A 298 3.76 -17.11 21.09
CA ARG A 298 3.90 -18.51 20.67
C ARG A 298 5.35 -18.87 20.32
N LYS A 299 6.09 -17.97 19.66
CA LYS A 299 7.50 -18.20 19.31
C LYS A 299 8.40 -18.23 20.53
N LEU A 300 8.20 -17.32 21.49
CA LEU A 300 8.93 -17.31 22.75
C LEU A 300 8.70 -18.60 23.56
N ALA A 301 7.44 -19.06 23.66
CA ALA A 301 7.11 -20.30 24.36
C ALA A 301 7.77 -21.55 23.73
N THR A 302 8.01 -21.55 22.42
CA THR A 302 8.74 -22.66 21.75
C THR A 302 10.25 -22.60 21.89
N GLN A 303 10.80 -21.48 22.38
CA GLN A 303 12.24 -21.27 22.57
C GLN A 303 12.70 -21.47 24.03
N GLU A 304 11.78 -21.60 24.99
CA GLU A 304 12.12 -22.02 26.35
C GLU A 304 12.58 -23.49 26.34
N PRO A 305 13.74 -23.82 26.95
CA PRO A 305 14.16 -25.21 27.08
C PRO A 305 13.11 -25.95 27.93
N MET A 306 12.65 -27.12 27.48
CA MET A 306 12.06 -28.09 28.41
C MET A 306 13.09 -28.32 29.50
N THR A 307 12.82 -27.83 30.70
CA THR A 307 13.58 -28.18 31.89
C THR A 307 13.58 -29.71 31.97
N SER A 308 14.76 -30.31 31.81
CA SER A 308 14.96 -31.74 32.00
C SER A 308 14.83 -32.04 33.49
N ASP A 309 13.61 -32.23 33.96
CA ASP A 309 13.36 -32.84 35.26
C ASP A 309 13.47 -34.36 35.12
N ALA A 310 14.69 -34.83 34.80
CA ALA A 310 15.07 -36.21 34.94
C ALA A 310 15.75 -36.35 36.31
N ARG A 311 14.93 -36.57 37.34
CA ARG A 311 15.39 -37.09 38.63
C ARG A 311 16.26 -38.31 38.38
N ALA A 312 17.55 -38.21 38.65
CA ALA A 312 18.42 -39.37 38.78
C ALA A 312 17.95 -40.18 40.01
N PRO A 313 17.77 -41.51 39.91
CA PRO A 313 17.59 -42.32 41.10
C PRO A 313 18.92 -42.35 41.86
N ALA A 314 18.86 -42.08 43.17
CA ALA A 314 19.97 -42.28 44.08
C ALA A 314 20.26 -43.79 44.19
N ASN A 315 21.55 -44.12 44.21
CA ASN A 315 22.10 -45.47 44.45
C ASN A 315 21.62 -46.09 45.77
#